data_AF-A0AAW4XK03-F1
#
_entry.id   AF-A0AAW4XK03-F1
#
_cell.length_a   1.000
_cell.length_b   1.000
_cell.length_c   1.000
_cell.angle_alpha   90.00
_cell.angle_beta   90.00
_cell.angle_gamma   90.00
#
_symmetry.space_group_name_H-M   'P 1'
#
loop_
_entity.id
_entity.type
_entity.pdbx_description
1 polymer ?
#
loop_
_entity_poly.entity_id
_entity_poly.type
_entity_poly.pdbx_seq_one_letter_code
_entity_poly.pdbx_strand_id
1 'polypeptide(L)'
;DFAKVLHGGRHQRITPYTPRHNGKVERYNRILAEEFLYARVWASERQRAQALQVWNVHYNYHRPHTTVGNRPPASKLRTGVTNVMASYS
;
A
#
# COMPACT_ATOMS: atom_id res chain seq x y z
N ASP A 1 9.84 -0.03 12.86
CA ASP A 1 9.21 1.10 13.54
C ASP A 1 9.11 2.28 12.58
N PHE A 2 7.89 2.74 12.29
CA PHE A 2 7.60 3.79 11.30
C PHE A 2 8.12 5.16 11.75
N ALA A 3 8.07 5.43 13.06
CA ALA A 3 8.62 6.65 13.65
C ALA A 3 10.13 6.80 13.38
N LYS A 4 10.86 5.69 13.45
CA LYS A 4 12.30 5.64 13.16
C LYS A 4 12.64 6.00 11.70
N VAL A 5 11.74 5.74 10.74
CA VAL A 5 11.92 6.09 9.32
C VAL A 5 11.57 7.57 9.06
N LEU A 6 10.69 8.15 9.88
CA LEU A 6 10.30 9.56 9.77
C LEU A 6 11.37 10.53 10.27
N HIS A 7 12.31 10.10 11.13
CA HIS A 7 13.43 10.91 11.58
C HIS A 7 14.41 11.21 10.44
N GLY A 8 14.07 12.20 9.62
CA GLY A 8 14.79 12.63 8.40
C GLY A 8 13.92 12.70 7.14
N GLY A 9 12.68 12.22 7.19
CA GLY A 9 11.73 12.28 6.07
C GLY A 9 11.15 13.69 5.90
N ARG A 10 11.28 14.28 4.71
CA ARG A 10 10.61 15.54 4.34
C ARG A 10 9.29 15.26 3.64
N HIS A 11 8.20 15.90 4.09
CA HIS A 11 6.94 15.89 3.35
C HIS A 11 7.16 16.52 1.97
N GLN A 12 6.86 15.76 0.91
CA GLN A 12 6.85 16.26 -0.46
C GLN A 12 5.41 16.53 -0.88
N ARG A 13 5.10 17.80 -1.15
CA ARG A 13 3.79 18.19 -1.69
C ARG A 13 3.76 17.94 -3.19
N ILE A 14 2.59 17.57 -3.70
CA ILE A 14 2.35 17.46 -5.14
C ILE A 14 2.36 18.88 -5.72
N THR A 15 3.13 19.09 -6.78
CA THR A 15 3.11 20.38 -7.51
C THR A 15 1.72 20.63 -8.09
N PRO A 16 1.15 21.84 -7.96
CA PRO A 16 -0.12 22.17 -8.60
C PRO A 16 -0.15 21.80 -10.08
N TYR A 17 -1.30 21.32 -10.57
CA TYR A 17 -1.52 20.91 -11.96
C TYR A 17 -0.66 19.73 -12.47
N THR A 18 -0.12 18.90 -11.55
CA THR A 18 0.67 17.71 -11.91
C THR A 18 0.05 16.40 -11.42
N PRO A 19 -1.15 16.02 -11.90
CA PRO A 19 -1.89 14.85 -11.39
C PRO A 19 -1.11 13.53 -11.55
N ARG A 20 -0.23 13.43 -12.56
CA ARG A 20 0.65 12.28 -12.80
C ARG A 20 1.51 11.87 -11.60
N HIS A 21 1.85 12.81 -10.71
CA HIS A 21 2.66 12.50 -9.53
C HIS A 21 1.88 11.68 -8.48
N ASN A 22 0.54 11.76 -8.48
CA ASN A 22 -0.31 11.04 -7.54
C ASN A 22 -0.78 9.67 -8.05
N GLY A 23 -0.67 9.42 -9.37
CA GLY A 23 -1.29 8.25 -10.01
C GLY A 23 -0.89 6.89 -9.40
N LYS A 24 0.32 6.77 -8.84
CA LYS A 24 0.73 5.53 -8.12
C LYS A 24 -0.05 5.32 -6.83
N VAL A 25 -0.29 6.39 -6.07
CA VAL A 25 -1.03 6.34 -4.79
C VAL A 25 -2.51 6.13 -5.06
N GLU A 26 -3.05 6.85 -6.06
CA GLU A 26 -4.44 6.67 -6.51
C GLU A 26 -4.69 5.24 -6.99
N ARG A 27 -3.77 4.68 -7.80
CA ARG A 27 -3.91 3.30 -8.28
C ARG A 27 -3.85 2.29 -7.14
N TYR A 28 -2.96 2.47 -6.16
CA TYR A 28 -2.89 1.62 -4.98
C TYR A 28 -4.19 1.68 -4.17
N ASN A 29 -4.66 2.88 -3.83
CA ASN A 29 -5.87 3.08 -3.02
C ASN A 29 -7.11 2.51 -3.72
N ARG A 30 -7.22 2.68 -5.04
CA ARG A 30 -8.31 2.08 -5.80
C ARG A 30 -8.29 0.55 -5.74
N ILE A 31 -7.12 -0.07 -5.96
CA ILE A 31 -7.00 -1.54 -5.88
C ILE A 31 -7.31 -2.04 -4.47
N LEU A 32 -6.83 -1.35 -3.43
CA LEU A 32 -7.15 -1.69 -2.04
C LEU A 32 -8.67 -1.60 -1.78
N ALA A 33 -9.33 -0.56 -2.29
CA ALA A 33 -10.77 -0.43 -2.14
C ALA A 33 -11.53 -1.56 -2.84
N GLU A 34 -11.22 -1.80 -4.11
CA GLU A 34 -11.90 -2.80 -4.96
C GLU A 34 -11.64 -4.24 -4.49
N GLU A 35 -10.37 -4.61 -4.25
CA GLU A 35 -9.98 -6.00 -3.99
C GLU A 35 -10.04 -6.38 -2.50
N PHE A 36 -10.10 -5.42 -1.58
CA PHE A 36 -10.08 -5.69 -0.15
C PHE A 36 -11.26 -5.09 0.60
N LEU A 37 -11.44 -3.76 0.55
CA LEU A 37 -12.48 -3.11 1.38
C LEU A 37 -13.88 -3.52 0.95
N TYR A 38 -14.15 -3.54 -0.36
CA TYR A 38 -15.46 -3.82 -0.92
C TYR A 38 -15.65 -5.26 -1.41
N ALA A 39 -14.58 -6.07 -1.40
CA ALA A 39 -14.66 -7.47 -1.79
C ALA A 39 -15.48 -8.32 -0.81
N ARG A 40 -15.63 -7.90 0.46
CA ARG A 40 -16.46 -8.57 1.46
C ARG A 40 -16.90 -7.65 2.58
N VAL A 41 -17.96 -8.05 3.30
CA VAL A 41 -18.40 -7.42 4.55
C VAL A 41 -17.49 -7.87 5.71
N TRP A 42 -17.17 -6.93 6.60
CA TRP A 42 -16.34 -7.17 7.78
C TRP A 42 -17.19 -7.15 9.03
N ALA A 43 -16.97 -8.10 9.94
CA ALA A 43 -17.74 -8.19 11.19
C ALA A 43 -17.25 -7.21 12.26
N SER A 44 -15.99 -6.76 12.16
CA SER A 44 -15.41 -5.75 13.06
C SER A 44 -14.22 -5.05 12.43
N GLU A 45 -13.90 -3.87 12.95
CA GLU A 45 -12.71 -3.12 12.56
C GLU A 45 -11.42 -3.91 12.87
N ARG A 46 -11.38 -4.60 14.02
CA ARG A 46 -10.22 -5.43 14.40
C ARG A 46 -9.95 -6.53 13.37
N GLN A 47 -11.00 -7.21 12.92
CA GLN A 47 -10.89 -8.25 11.89
C GLN A 47 -10.39 -7.64 10.57
N ARG A 48 -10.92 -6.48 10.18
CA ARG A 48 -10.50 -5.75 8.97
C ARG A 48 -9.02 -5.36 9.06
N ALA A 49 -8.57 -4.79 10.16
CA ALA A 49 -7.18 -4.39 10.35
C ALA A 49 -6.21 -5.58 10.29
N GLN A 50 -6.55 -6.71 10.90
CA GLN A 50 -5.74 -7.94 10.81
C GLN A 50 -5.65 -8.48 9.39
N ALA A 51 -6.78 -8.52 8.68
CA ALA A 51 -6.79 -8.99 7.30
C ALA A 51 -6.05 -8.02 6.35
N LEU A 52 -6.05 -6.71 6.65
CA LEU A 52 -5.30 -5.72 5.89
C LEU A 52 -3.79 -5.97 5.95
N GLN A 53 -3.27 -6.42 7.09
CA GLN A 53 -1.85 -6.80 7.21
C GLN A 53 -1.50 -7.96 6.26
N VAL A 54 -2.35 -8.98 6.21
CA VAL A 54 -2.17 -10.13 5.30
C VAL A 54 -2.30 -9.68 3.84
N TRP A 55 -3.30 -8.85 3.53
CA TRP A 55 -3.49 -8.31 2.18
C TRP A 55 -2.30 -7.47 1.72
N ASN A 56 -1.69 -6.67 2.61
CA ASN A 56 -0.48 -5.89 2.29
C ASN A 56 0.72 -6.80 1.92
N VAL A 57 0.88 -7.93 2.59
CA VAL A 57 1.90 -8.93 2.20
C VAL A 57 1.57 -9.50 0.82
N HIS A 58 0.32 -9.89 0.61
CA HIS A 58 -0.13 -10.40 -0.69
C HIS A 58 0.12 -9.42 -1.82
N TYR A 59 -0.34 -8.17 -1.68
CA TYR A 59 -0.16 -7.12 -2.68
C TYR A 59 1.31 -6.89 -3.02
N ASN A 60 2.18 -6.78 -2.00
CA ASN A 60 3.58 -6.45 -2.22
C ASN A 60 4.43 -7.61 -2.73
N TYR A 61 4.16 -8.85 -2.34
CA TYR A 61 5.05 -10.00 -2.58
C TYR A 61 4.47 -11.12 -3.44
N HIS A 62 3.16 -11.14 -3.69
CA HIS A 62 2.51 -12.25 -4.39
C HIS A 62 1.63 -11.82 -5.56
N ARG A 63 0.97 -10.66 -5.46
CA ARG A 63 0.07 -10.16 -6.51
C ARG A 63 0.84 -9.92 -7.80
N PRO A 64 0.45 -10.51 -8.94
CA PRO A 64 1.09 -10.23 -10.22
C PRO A 64 0.70 -8.84 -10.74
N HIS A 65 1.68 -8.06 -11.19
CA HIS A 65 1.44 -6.77 -11.86
C HIS A 65 1.90 -6.82 -13.31
N THR A 66 0.98 -6.58 -14.24
CA THR A 66 1.24 -6.60 -15.68
C THR A 66 2.29 -5.57 -16.10
N THR A 67 2.30 -4.40 -15.47
CA THR A 67 3.29 -3.33 -15.68
C THR A 67 4.72 -3.76 -15.30
N VAL A 68 4.89 -4.87 -14.59
CA VAL A 68 6.18 -5.37 -14.08
C VAL A 68 6.49 -6.78 -14.59
N GLY A 69 5.89 -7.18 -15.72
CA GLY A 69 6.09 -8.51 -16.31
C GLY A 69 5.52 -9.63 -15.44
N ASN A 70 4.33 -9.40 -14.87
CA ASN A 70 3.63 -10.33 -13.96
C ASN A 70 4.37 -10.64 -12.66
N ARG A 71 5.34 -9.79 -12.29
CA ARG A 71 6.03 -9.88 -11.00
C ARG A 71 5.36 -8.98 -9.96
N PRO A 72 5.46 -9.33 -8.67
CA PRO A 72 4.95 -8.50 -7.60
C PRO A 72 5.79 -7.22 -7.42
N PRO A 73 5.23 -6.15 -6.81
CA PRO A 73 5.92 -4.87 -6.63
C PRO A 73 7.26 -5.00 -5.91
N ALA A 74 7.37 -5.86 -4.90
CA ALA A 74 8.61 -6.08 -4.16
C ALA A 74 9.75 -6.62 -5.04
N SER A 75 9.47 -7.27 -6.18
CA SER A 75 10.52 -7.75 -7.10
C SER A 75 11.37 -6.63 -7.71
N LYS A 76 10.93 -5.36 -7.61
CA LYS A 76 11.69 -4.20 -8.08
C LYS A 76 12.54 -3.54 -6.98
N LEU A 77 12.45 -4.02 -5.74
CA LEU A 77 13.10 -3.40 -4.59
C LEU A 77 14.19 -4.30 -4.04
N ARG A 78 15.31 -3.71 -3.61
CA ARG A 78 16.44 -4.43 -2.97
C ARG A 78 16.19 -4.73 -1.49
N THR A 79 15.21 -4.07 -0.89
CA THR A 79 14.86 -4.16 0.53
C THR A 79 13.35 -4.42 0.66
N GLY A 80 12.94 -5.22 1.66
CA GLY A 80 11.52 -5.53 1.91
C GLY A 80 10.67 -4.30 2.24
N VAL A 81 9.38 -4.32 1.84
CA VAL A 81 8.46 -3.16 1.86
C VAL A 81 7.20 -3.31 2.70
N THR A 82 7.13 -4.26 3.63
CA THR A 82 5.92 -4.49 4.44
C THR A 82 5.72 -3.51 5.60
N ASN A 83 6.31 -2.31 5.51
CA ASN A 83 6.47 -1.39 6.65
C ASN A 83 5.26 -0.46 6.81
N VAL A 84 4.25 -0.55 5.93
CA VAL A 84 3.04 0.27 5.96
C VAL A 84 2.03 -0.40 6.90
N MET A 85 2.24 -0.18 8.20
CA MET A 85 1.21 -0.43 9.21
C MET A 85 0.45 0.87 9.42
N ALA A 86 -0.88 0.80 9.39
CA ALA A 86 -1.71 1.94 9.74
C ALA A 86 -1.49 2.28 11.22
N SER A 87 -0.88 3.43 11.51
CA SER A 87 -0.71 3.94 12.87
C SER A 87 -2.05 4.55 13.32
N TYR A 88 -3.04 3.70 13.57
CA TYR A 88 -4.18 4.09 14.39
C TYR A 88 -3.94 3.48 15.76
N SER A 89 -3.35 4.29 16.66
CA SER A 89 -3.52 4.13 18.10
C SER A 89 -4.86 4.71 18.52
#